data_AF-A0A062VAI4-F1
#
_entry.id   AF-A0A062VAI4-F1
#
_cell.length_a   1.000
_cell.length_b   1.000
_cell.length_c   1.000
_cell.angle_alpha   90.00
_cell.angle_beta   90.00
_cell.angle_gamma   90.00
#
_symmetry.space_group_name_H-M   'P 1'
#
loop_
_entity.id
_entity.type
_entity.pdbx_description
1 polymer ?
#
loop_
_entity_poly.entity_id
_entity_poly.type
_entity_poly.pdbx_seq_one_letter_code
_entity_poly.pdbx_strand_id
1 'polypeptide(L)'
;MSDYWGIPEQEYELSLLQFAREELSEMGYSVLSEKVEVCSGAGALTMTAVLRTEELQFGLYIHDGPKQRKSRGPPIISMLRLLSGMNSAEDLRNFVLAYQYDFHRNLAPEDVVLKDRIESDMREIYTFLYNLKIKDLYDNDLSSAADILRIRLREGSA
;
A
#
# COMPACT_ATOMS: atom_id res chain seq x y z
N MET A 1 15.89 8.15 -16.99
CA MET A 1 15.74 6.75 -16.53
C MET A 1 15.00 6.80 -15.20
N SER A 2 13.70 6.51 -15.23
CA SER A 2 12.79 6.53 -14.09
C SER A 2 12.41 5.07 -13.80
N ASP A 3 13.39 4.30 -13.34
CA ASP A 3 13.37 2.83 -13.39
C ASP A 3 12.77 2.22 -12.11
N TYR A 4 11.69 2.79 -11.56
CA TYR A 4 11.08 2.30 -10.32
C TYR A 4 9.57 2.01 -10.44
N TRP A 5 9.09 1.79 -11.67
CA TRP A 5 7.74 1.31 -11.95
C TRP A 5 7.77 -0.12 -12.55
N GLY A 6 8.79 -0.90 -12.18
CA GLY A 6 9.01 -2.24 -12.71
C GLY A 6 7.94 -3.25 -12.30
N ILE A 7 7.86 -4.34 -13.06
CA ILE A 7 7.03 -5.52 -12.74
C ILE A 7 7.49 -6.06 -11.38
N PRO A 8 6.57 -6.36 -10.45
CA PRO A 8 6.91 -6.95 -9.15
C PRO A 8 7.79 -8.19 -9.32
N GLU A 9 8.87 -8.28 -8.56
CA GLU A 9 9.66 -9.53 -8.54
C GLU A 9 8.98 -10.60 -7.69
N GLN A 10 8.19 -10.18 -6.70
CA GLN A 10 7.50 -11.10 -5.81
C GLN A 10 6.20 -10.47 -5.29
N GLU A 11 5.11 -11.24 -5.41
CA GLU A 11 3.83 -10.94 -4.78
C GLU A 11 3.83 -11.55 -3.37
N TYR A 12 3.39 -10.78 -2.37
CA TYR A 12 3.26 -11.26 -1.00
C TYR A 12 1.78 -11.47 -0.68
N GLU A 13 1.46 -12.61 -0.06
CA GLU A 13 0.15 -12.86 0.57
C GLU A 13 -0.02 -12.09 1.90
N LEU A 14 0.99 -11.32 2.30
CA LEU A 14 1.03 -10.60 3.57
C LEU A 14 0.57 -9.17 3.41
N SER A 15 -0.57 -8.86 4.02
CA SER A 15 -1.15 -7.53 3.95
C SER A 15 -0.88 -6.67 5.18
N LEU A 16 -0.38 -5.47 4.94
CA LEU A 16 -0.33 -4.38 5.91
C LEU A 16 -1.72 -4.05 6.48
N LEU A 17 -2.76 -3.98 5.64
CA LEU A 17 -4.11 -3.68 6.09
C LEU A 17 -4.77 -4.84 6.83
N GLN A 18 -4.36 -6.10 6.59
CA GLN A 18 -4.80 -7.21 7.43
C GLN A 18 -4.31 -7.08 8.86
N PHE A 19 -3.11 -6.56 9.07
CA PHE A 19 -2.58 -6.30 10.41
C PHE A 19 -3.26 -5.13 11.11
N ALA A 20 -3.80 -4.17 10.37
CA ALA A 20 -4.59 -3.07 10.92
C ALA A 20 -6.10 -3.29 10.80
N ARG A 21 -6.57 -4.55 10.69
CA ARG A 21 -8.00 -4.84 10.49
C ARG A 21 -8.86 -4.30 11.63
N GLU A 22 -8.39 -4.40 12.87
CA GLU A 22 -9.11 -3.92 14.04
C GLU A 22 -9.20 -2.39 14.01
N GLU A 23 -8.06 -1.71 13.84
CA GLU A 23 -8.00 -0.24 13.76
C GLU A 23 -8.80 0.32 12.58
N LEU A 24 -8.70 -0.32 11.40
CA LEU A 24 -9.50 0.03 10.23
C LEU A 24 -11.00 -0.12 10.53
N SER A 25 -11.40 -1.22 11.17
CA SER A 25 -12.80 -1.44 11.53
C SER A 25 -13.30 -0.43 12.55
N GLU A 26 -12.50 -0.06 13.56
CA GLU A 26 -12.84 0.97 14.55
C GLU A 26 -13.01 2.34 13.91
N MET A 27 -12.24 2.62 12.86
CA MET A 27 -12.36 3.84 12.06
C MET A 27 -13.44 3.77 10.96
N GLY A 28 -14.21 2.67 10.88
CA GLY A 28 -15.31 2.51 9.93
C GLY A 28 -14.92 2.03 8.54
N TYR A 29 -13.72 1.46 8.39
CA TYR A 29 -13.23 0.89 7.13
C TYR A 29 -13.36 -0.64 7.11
N SER A 30 -13.78 -1.16 5.96
CA SER A 30 -13.76 -2.58 5.62
C SER A 30 -12.83 -2.83 4.44
N VAL A 31 -11.87 -3.74 4.60
CA VAL A 31 -10.98 -4.16 3.51
C VAL A 31 -11.65 -5.26 2.70
N LEU A 32 -11.98 -4.99 1.43
CA LEU A 32 -12.65 -5.95 0.55
C LEU A 32 -11.64 -6.83 -0.20
N SER A 33 -10.53 -6.23 -0.65
CA SER A 33 -9.43 -6.95 -1.29
C SER A 33 -8.16 -6.12 -1.22
N GLU A 34 -7.02 -6.78 -1.33
CA GLU A 34 -5.71 -6.12 -1.33
C GLU A 34 -4.67 -6.94 -2.08
N LYS A 35 -3.59 -6.29 -2.48
CA LYS A 35 -2.43 -6.90 -3.11
C LYS A 35 -1.19 -6.11 -2.70
N VAL A 36 -0.22 -6.79 -2.09
CA VAL A 36 1.05 -6.20 -1.65
C VAL A 36 2.20 -6.75 -2.50
N GLU A 37 3.05 -5.85 -2.96
CA GLU A 37 4.09 -6.13 -3.93
C GLU A 37 5.39 -5.46 -3.49
N VAL A 38 6.51 -6.18 -3.65
CA VAL A 38 7.84 -5.62 -3.41
C VAL A 38 8.60 -5.56 -4.73
N CYS A 39 9.06 -4.36 -5.08
CA CYS A 39 9.88 -4.12 -6.26
C CYS A 39 11.36 -4.14 -5.86
N SER A 40 12.20 -4.83 -6.64
CA SER A 40 13.61 -5.04 -6.30
C SER A 40 14.51 -3.84 -6.53
N GLY A 41 15.73 -3.95 -6.01
CA GLY A 41 16.80 -2.96 -6.11
C GLY A 41 17.01 -2.16 -4.82
N ALA A 42 15.94 -1.81 -4.10
CA ALA A 42 16.06 -1.00 -2.88
C ALA A 42 14.89 -1.10 -1.87
N GLY A 43 14.11 -2.19 -1.94
CA GLY A 43 13.09 -2.54 -0.93
C GLY A 43 11.86 -1.64 -0.95
N ALA A 44 11.41 -1.23 -2.14
CA ALA A 44 10.20 -0.44 -2.31
C ALA A 44 8.96 -1.34 -2.19
N LEU A 45 7.96 -0.88 -1.46
CA LEU A 45 6.69 -1.59 -1.25
C LEU A 45 5.58 -0.84 -1.96
N THR A 46 4.79 -1.57 -2.75
CA THR A 46 3.56 -1.05 -3.34
C THR A 46 2.39 -1.88 -2.83
N MET A 47 1.29 -1.23 -2.49
CA MET A 47 0.05 -1.89 -2.09
C MET A 47 -1.11 -1.26 -2.84
N THR A 48 -1.94 -2.10 -3.43
CA THR A 48 -3.27 -1.73 -3.89
C THR A 48 -4.31 -2.40 -3.03
N ALA A 49 -5.38 -1.69 -2.72
CA ALA A 49 -6.51 -2.27 -1.98
C ALA A 49 -7.83 -1.68 -2.44
N VAL A 50 -8.91 -2.43 -2.24
CA VAL A 50 -10.28 -1.93 -2.35
C VAL A 50 -10.85 -1.90 -0.95
N LEU A 51 -11.19 -0.71 -0.47
CA LEU A 51 -11.78 -0.48 0.84
C LEU A 51 -13.20 0.04 0.68
N ARG A 52 -13.98 -0.12 1.75
CA ARG A 52 -15.34 0.37 1.87
C ARG A 52 -15.52 1.08 3.21
N THR A 53 -16.21 2.21 3.16
CA THR A 53 -16.87 2.86 4.30
C THR A 53 -18.38 2.70 4.16
N GLU A 54 -19.16 3.17 5.13
CA GLU A 54 -20.62 3.25 4.99
C GLU A 54 -21.04 4.12 3.79
N GLU A 55 -20.23 5.12 3.44
CA GLU A 55 -20.55 6.13 2.43
C GLU A 55 -20.11 5.71 1.02
N LEU A 56 -18.99 4.96 0.89
CA LEU A 56 -18.43 4.64 -0.43
C LEU A 56 -17.48 3.44 -0.45
N GLN A 57 -17.23 2.94 -1.66
CA GLN A 57 -16.16 2.00 -1.97
C GLN A 57 -15.09 2.68 -2.83
N PHE A 58 -13.81 2.50 -2.50
CA PHE A 58 -12.70 3.17 -3.15
C PHE A 58 -11.47 2.28 -3.29
N GLY A 59 -10.59 2.67 -4.20
CA GLY A 59 -9.25 2.12 -4.33
C GLY A 59 -8.27 2.85 -3.42
N LEU A 60 -7.34 2.14 -2.82
CA LEU A 60 -6.22 2.69 -2.11
C LEU A 60 -4.94 2.29 -2.82
N TYR A 61 -4.06 3.25 -3.01
CA TYR A 61 -2.71 3.03 -3.50
C TYR A 61 -1.71 3.54 -2.48
N ILE A 62 -0.81 2.67 -2.05
CA ILE A 62 0.34 3.04 -1.22
C ILE A 62 1.61 2.68 -1.99
N HIS A 63 2.52 3.63 -2.11
CA HIS A 63 3.87 3.41 -2.59
C HIS A 63 4.89 3.97 -1.61
N ASP A 64 5.64 3.05 -1.04
CA ASP A 64 6.71 3.32 -0.12
C ASP A 64 8.05 3.09 -0.84
N GLY A 65 8.62 4.20 -1.30
CA GLY A 65 9.78 4.19 -2.18
C GLY A 65 11.07 3.61 -1.56
N PRO A 66 12.11 3.42 -2.39
CA PRO A 66 13.37 2.84 -1.95
C PRO A 66 14.13 3.70 -0.92
N LYS A 67 14.86 3.06 0.01
CA LYS A 67 15.75 3.77 0.96
C LYS A 67 17.00 4.26 0.22
N GLN A 68 17.03 5.52 -0.20
CA GLN A 68 18.26 6.12 -0.76
C GLN A 68 19.18 6.58 0.37
N ARG A 69 20.45 6.10 0.35
CA ARG A 69 21.62 6.50 1.17
C ARG A 69 21.37 7.50 2.34
N LYS A 70 20.56 7.10 3.33
CA LYS A 70 20.26 7.71 4.66
C LYS A 70 18.91 8.39 4.89
N SER A 71 18.02 8.55 3.90
CA SER A 71 16.65 9.03 4.19
C SER A 71 15.63 8.51 3.19
N ARG A 72 14.49 8.06 3.70
CA ARG A 72 13.33 7.69 2.89
C ARG A 72 12.46 8.92 2.65
N GLY A 73 11.96 9.08 1.44
CA GLY A 73 10.86 10.02 1.20
C GLY A 73 9.59 9.55 1.93
N PRO A 74 8.63 10.44 2.21
CA PRO A 74 7.35 10.01 2.77
C PRO A 74 6.65 9.04 1.80
N PRO A 75 5.92 8.03 2.32
CA PRO A 75 5.13 7.15 1.48
C PRO A 75 4.08 7.96 0.71
N ILE A 76 3.87 7.59 -0.55
CA ILE A 76 2.75 8.08 -1.34
C ILE A 76 1.54 7.26 -0.91
N ILE A 77 0.50 7.93 -0.45
CA ILE A 77 -0.78 7.31 -0.09
C ILE A 77 -1.85 8.08 -0.85
N SER A 78 -2.62 7.39 -1.66
CA SER A 78 -3.60 8.00 -2.55
C SER A 78 -4.91 7.25 -2.50
N MET A 79 -5.98 7.97 -2.21
CA MET A 79 -7.33 7.48 -2.46
C MET A 79 -7.63 7.61 -3.95
N LEU A 80 -8.12 6.53 -4.54
CA LEU A 80 -8.44 6.41 -5.95
C LEU A 80 -9.93 6.07 -6.11
N ARG A 81 -10.61 6.69 -7.07
CA ARG A 81 -11.92 6.19 -7.49
C ARG A 81 -11.76 4.84 -8.20
N LEU A 82 -12.78 4.00 -8.11
CA LEU A 82 -12.86 2.76 -8.88
C LEU A 82 -13.65 3.00 -10.16
N LEU A 83 -13.15 2.51 -11.29
CA LEU A 83 -13.90 2.52 -12.54
C LEU A 83 -14.91 1.36 -12.56
N SER A 84 -15.95 1.49 -13.39
CA SER A 84 -16.91 0.40 -13.60
C SER A 84 -16.18 -0.88 -14.02
N GLY A 85 -16.44 -1.97 -13.30
CA GLY A 85 -15.80 -3.27 -13.51
C GLY A 85 -14.56 -3.53 -12.66
N MET A 86 -14.01 -2.52 -11.97
CA MET A 86 -12.94 -2.71 -10.98
C MET A 86 -13.54 -3.14 -9.64
N ASN A 87 -13.46 -4.43 -9.34
CA ASN A 87 -14.04 -4.99 -8.11
C ASN A 87 -12.98 -5.56 -7.16
N SER A 88 -11.73 -5.68 -7.62
CA SER A 88 -10.63 -6.24 -6.85
C SER A 88 -9.39 -5.35 -6.85
N ALA A 89 -8.52 -5.57 -5.87
CA ALA A 89 -7.20 -4.96 -5.80
C ALA A 89 -6.32 -5.35 -6.99
N GLU A 90 -6.58 -6.50 -7.61
CA GLU A 90 -5.91 -6.94 -8.83
C GLU A 90 -6.34 -6.13 -10.05
N ASP A 91 -7.63 -5.83 -10.20
CA ASP A 91 -8.12 -4.95 -11.27
C ASP A 91 -7.47 -3.55 -11.16
N LEU A 92 -7.45 -3.01 -9.93
CA LEU A 92 -6.85 -1.72 -9.63
C LEU A 92 -5.35 -1.73 -9.96
N ARG A 93 -4.63 -2.77 -9.52
CA ARG A 93 -3.21 -2.95 -9.80
C ARG A 93 -2.93 -3.04 -11.29
N ASN A 94 -3.67 -3.87 -12.02
CA ASN A 94 -3.49 -4.04 -13.46
C ASN A 94 -3.69 -2.69 -14.18
N PHE A 95 -4.63 -1.86 -13.73
CA PHE A 95 -4.80 -0.51 -14.26
C PHE A 95 -3.63 0.41 -13.94
N VAL A 96 -3.16 0.43 -12.68
CA VAL A 96 -1.98 1.24 -12.29
C VAL A 96 -0.77 0.86 -13.14
N LEU A 97 -0.55 -0.44 -13.38
CA LEU A 97 0.54 -0.92 -14.22
C LEU A 97 0.36 -0.57 -15.70
N ALA A 98 -0.87 -0.56 -16.22
CA ALA A 98 -1.15 -0.17 -17.60
C ALA A 98 -1.02 1.36 -17.82
N TYR A 99 -1.26 2.17 -16.79
CA TYR A 99 -1.32 3.63 -16.86
C TYR A 99 -0.39 4.32 -15.84
N GLN A 100 0.84 3.83 -15.70
CA GLN A 100 1.79 4.23 -14.64
C GLN A 100 1.97 5.75 -14.48
N TYR A 101 1.89 6.50 -15.59
CA TYR A 101 2.09 7.95 -15.59
C TYR A 101 0.82 8.77 -15.34
N ASP A 102 -0.37 8.18 -15.54
CA ASP A 102 -1.64 8.91 -15.61
C ASP A 102 -2.72 8.37 -14.67
N PHE A 103 -2.49 7.25 -13.97
CA PHE A 103 -3.54 6.61 -13.16
C PHE A 103 -4.07 7.53 -12.07
N HIS A 104 -3.24 8.36 -11.43
CA HIS A 104 -3.68 9.34 -10.42
C HIS A 104 -4.67 10.36 -10.99
N ARG A 105 -4.57 10.67 -12.28
CA ARG A 105 -5.50 11.57 -12.97
C ARG A 105 -6.76 10.82 -13.39
N ASN A 106 -6.60 9.62 -13.94
CA ASN A 106 -7.72 8.81 -14.43
C ASN A 106 -8.62 8.31 -13.29
N LEU A 107 -8.01 8.05 -12.13
CA LEU A 107 -8.64 7.53 -10.93
C LEU A 107 -8.72 8.60 -9.82
N ALA A 108 -8.67 9.90 -10.17
CA ALA A 108 -8.87 10.96 -9.19
C ALA A 108 -10.25 10.83 -8.51
N PRO A 109 -10.34 10.94 -7.19
CA PRO A 109 -11.63 10.92 -6.48
C PRO A 109 -12.41 12.21 -6.75
N GLU A 110 -13.73 12.09 -6.73
CA GLU A 110 -14.65 13.22 -7.03
C GLU A 110 -14.79 14.17 -5.84
N ASP A 111 -14.74 13.65 -4.61
CA ASP A 111 -14.79 14.42 -3.37
C ASP A 111 -13.39 14.59 -2.78
N VAL A 112 -12.87 15.82 -2.84
CA VAL A 112 -11.53 16.18 -2.36
C VAL A 112 -11.45 16.20 -0.84
N VAL A 113 -12.51 16.60 -0.14
CA VAL A 113 -12.52 16.67 1.33
C VAL A 113 -12.48 15.27 1.92
N LEU A 114 -13.29 14.38 1.35
CA LEU A 114 -13.34 12.97 1.72
C LEU A 114 -12.04 12.24 1.40
N LYS A 115 -11.47 12.52 0.22
CA LYS A 115 -10.12 12.08 -0.14
C LYS A 115 -9.11 12.47 0.92
N ASP A 116 -9.04 13.74 1.30
CA ASP A 116 -8.00 14.22 2.21
C ASP A 116 -8.14 13.61 3.61
N ARG A 117 -9.38 13.41 4.09
CA ARG A 117 -9.65 12.68 5.34
C ARG A 117 -9.13 11.25 5.27
N ILE A 118 -9.54 10.50 4.25
CA ILE A 118 -9.14 9.09 4.08
C ILE A 118 -7.63 8.96 3.91
N GLU A 119 -6.99 9.82 3.12
CA GLU A 119 -5.53 9.80 2.96
C GLU A 119 -4.79 10.11 4.27
N SER A 120 -5.36 10.96 5.14
CA SER A 120 -4.82 11.23 6.47
C SER A 120 -4.93 10.00 7.37
N ASP A 121 -6.10 9.38 7.44
CA ASP A 121 -6.36 8.20 8.27
C ASP A 121 -5.46 7.03 7.85
N MET A 122 -5.37 6.76 6.54
CA MET A 122 -4.48 5.73 6.00
C MET A 122 -3.00 6.03 6.27
N ARG A 123 -2.60 7.32 6.31
CA ARG A 123 -1.23 7.71 6.66
C ARG A 123 -0.91 7.46 8.12
N GLU A 124 -1.84 7.70 9.02
CA GLU A 124 -1.69 7.40 10.45
C GLU A 124 -1.51 5.89 10.66
N ILE A 125 -2.42 5.08 10.10
CA ILE A 125 -2.37 3.61 10.17
C ILE A 125 -1.08 3.09 9.58
N TYR A 126 -0.72 3.55 8.37
CA TYR A 126 0.51 3.12 7.71
C TYR A 126 1.74 3.46 8.55
N THR A 127 1.80 4.66 9.12
CA THR A 127 2.94 5.09 9.95
C THR A 127 3.03 4.25 11.23
N PHE A 128 1.91 3.95 11.86
CA PHE A 128 1.85 3.08 13.03
C PHE A 128 2.37 1.68 12.71
N LEU A 129 1.81 1.02 11.68
CA LEU A 129 2.24 -0.31 11.24
C LEU A 129 3.69 -0.33 10.80
N TYR A 130 4.13 0.70 10.08
CA TYR A 130 5.50 0.85 9.66
C TYR A 130 6.44 0.85 10.87
N ASN A 131 6.16 1.69 11.87
CA ASN A 131 6.97 1.76 13.09
C ASN A 131 6.93 0.46 13.90
N LEU A 132 5.77 -0.18 14.00
CA LEU A 132 5.56 -1.38 14.83
C LEU A 132 6.20 -2.64 14.23
N LYS A 133 6.08 -2.81 12.91
CA LYS A 133 6.37 -4.10 12.24
C LYS A 133 7.54 -4.03 11.28
N ILE A 134 7.86 -2.85 10.76
CA ILE A 134 8.73 -2.71 9.58
C ILE A 134 10.00 -1.90 9.86
N LYS A 135 9.95 -0.86 10.70
CA LYS A 135 11.04 0.08 10.97
C LYS A 135 12.31 -0.63 11.46
N ASP A 136 12.18 -1.50 12.46
CA ASP A 136 13.31 -2.24 13.01
C ASP A 136 13.98 -3.18 11.99
N LEU A 137 13.24 -3.60 10.95
CA LEU A 137 13.74 -4.46 9.87
C LEU A 137 14.63 -3.68 8.90
N TYR A 138 14.31 -2.41 8.66
CA TYR A 138 15.09 -1.54 7.76
C TYR A 138 16.29 -0.86 8.43
N ASP A 139 16.27 -0.72 9.75
CA ASP A 139 17.31 -0.01 10.49
C ASP A 139 18.46 -0.92 10.94
N ASN A 140 18.23 -2.23 11.07
CA ASN A 140 19.22 -3.17 11.62
C ASN A 140 19.82 -4.17 10.63
N ASP A 141 19.31 -4.29 9.40
CA ASP A 141 19.69 -5.38 8.49
C ASP A 141 20.09 -4.89 7.09
N LEU A 142 21.22 -5.39 6.59
CA LEU A 142 21.72 -5.18 5.22
C LEU A 142 21.07 -6.13 4.19
N SER A 143 20.11 -6.94 4.66
CA SER A 143 19.37 -7.95 3.91
C SER A 143 18.11 -7.34 3.27
N SER A 144 17.58 -7.95 2.21
CA SER A 144 16.39 -7.42 1.52
C SER A 144 15.21 -7.37 2.50
N ALA A 145 14.54 -6.21 2.62
CA ALA A 145 13.37 -6.06 3.51
C ALA A 145 12.26 -7.08 3.22
N ALA A 146 12.26 -7.60 1.99
CA ALA A 146 11.40 -8.65 1.46
C ALA A 146 11.63 -10.01 2.15
N ASP A 147 12.88 -10.40 2.42
CA ASP A 147 13.20 -11.69 3.06
C ASP A 147 12.84 -11.68 4.55
N ILE A 148 12.93 -10.53 5.19
CA ILE A 148 12.67 -10.39 6.63
C ILE A 148 11.17 -10.28 6.91
N LEU A 149 10.42 -9.53 6.09
CA LEU A 149 8.95 -9.53 6.11
C LEU A 149 8.42 -10.96 5.99
N ARG A 150 9.04 -11.79 5.15
CA ARG A 150 8.66 -13.20 4.97
C ARG A 150 8.84 -14.06 6.22
N ILE A 151 9.94 -13.91 6.96
CA ILE A 151 10.27 -14.75 8.12
C ILE A 151 9.33 -14.41 9.30
N ARG A 152 9.26 -13.14 9.69
CA ARG A 152 8.52 -12.76 10.90
C ARG A 152 7.02 -12.79 10.74
N LEU A 153 6.49 -12.51 9.56
CA LEU A 153 5.05 -12.59 9.36
C LEU A 153 4.54 -14.04 9.29
N ARG A 154 5.41 -15.00 8.93
CA ARG A 154 5.15 -16.44 9.14
C ARG A 154 5.21 -16.83 10.62
N GLU A 155 6.12 -16.25 11.39
CA GLU A 155 6.27 -16.53 12.82
C GLU A 155 5.19 -15.86 13.69
N GLY A 156 4.62 -14.73 13.25
CA GLY A 156 3.54 -14.02 13.93
C GLY A 156 2.12 -14.55 13.64
N SER A 157 2.01 -15.69 12.95
CA SER A 157 0.75 -16.41 12.68
C SER A 157 0.48 -17.52 13.71
N ALA A 158 1.23 -17.56 14.81
CA ALA A 158 1.15 -18.57 15.87
C ALA A 158 0.71 -17.96 17.21
#